data_AF-A0A1F3API3-F1
#
_entry.id   AF-A0A1F3API3-F1
#
_cell.length_a   1.000
_cell.length_b   1.000
_cell.length_c   1.000
_cell.angle_alpha   90.00
_cell.angle_beta   90.00
_cell.angle_gamma   90.00
#
_symmetry.space_group_name_H-M   'P 1'
#
loop_
_entity.id
_entity.type
_entity.pdbx_description
1 polymer ?
#
loop_
_entity_poly.entity_id
_entity_poly.type
_entity_poly.pdbx_seq_one_letter_code
_entity_poly.pdbx_strand_id
1 'polypeptide(L)'
;MRFLRDSAMLTLLSLILMAAHGMEIWGWAALFVHLQAFTSFEEALYFSSVTYSTLGFGDVLLPTEWRLLAGAIAADGLLLFGLSAAFLLETAARLRLGGERSN
;
A
#
# COMPACT_ATOMS: atom_id res chain seq x y z
N MET A 1 -7.00 16.93 -25.92
CA MET A 1 -6.70 17.46 -24.57
C MET A 1 -7.34 16.65 -23.44
N ARG A 2 -8.59 16.14 -23.58
CA ARG A 2 -9.29 15.35 -22.53
C ARG A 2 -8.56 14.07 -22.11
N PHE A 3 -8.08 13.27 -23.06
CA PHE A 3 -7.30 12.05 -22.78
C PHE A 3 -6.05 12.30 -21.92
N LEU A 4 -5.29 13.36 -22.22
CA LEU A 4 -4.09 13.71 -21.44
C LEU A 4 -4.45 14.14 -20.01
N ARG A 5 -5.54 14.89 -19.84
CA ARG A 5 -6.04 15.28 -18.51
C ARG A 5 -6.45 14.06 -17.68
N ASP A 6 -7.22 13.15 -18.27
CA ASP A 6 -7.72 11.97 -17.57
C ASP A 6 -6.57 11.02 -17.21
N SER A 7 -5.58 10.86 -18.11
CA SER A 7 -4.34 10.13 -17.83
C SER A 7 -3.53 10.79 -16.71
N ALA A 8 -3.33 12.11 -16.76
CA ALA A 8 -2.58 12.83 -15.73
C ALA A 8 -3.24 12.72 -14.35
N MET A 9 -4.58 12.73 -14.31
CA MET A 9 -5.33 12.56 -13.06
C MET A 9 -5.16 11.15 -12.47
N LEU A 10 -5.27 10.11 -13.30
CA LEU A 10 -5.04 8.74 -12.85
C LEU A 10 -3.59 8.54 -12.37
N THR A 11 -2.60 9.09 -13.07
CA THR A 11 -1.20 9.06 -12.63
C THR A 11 -1.02 9.75 -11.28
N LEU A 12 -1.61 10.94 -11.09
CA LEU A 12 -1.53 11.66 -9.82
C LEU A 12 -2.17 10.88 -8.67
N LEU A 13 -3.35 10.28 -8.90
CA LEU A 13 -4.02 9.45 -7.90
C LEU A 13 -3.18 8.21 -7.53
N SER A 14 -2.59 7.54 -8.52
CA SER A 14 -1.71 6.39 -8.27
C SER A 14 -0.48 6.79 -7.42
N LEU A 15 0.10 7.97 -7.67
CA LEU A 15 1.23 8.47 -6.86
C LEU A 15 0.81 8.82 -5.43
N ILE A 16 -0.38 9.39 -5.24
CA ILE A 16 -0.93 9.67 -3.91
C ILE A 16 -1.16 8.37 -3.15
N LEU A 17 -1.77 7.36 -3.79
CA LEU A 17 -1.98 6.05 -3.19
C LEU A 17 -0.66 5.36 -2.85
N MET A 18 0.33 5.42 -3.75
CA MET A 18 1.68 4.90 -3.48
C MET A 18 2.30 5.56 -2.25
N ALA A 19 2.19 6.89 -2.13
CA ALA A 19 2.68 7.61 -0.96
C ALA A 19 1.93 7.20 0.32
N ALA A 20 0.61 7.01 0.25
CA ALA A 20 -0.20 6.55 1.38
C ALA A 20 0.22 5.14 1.85
N HIS A 21 0.43 4.18 0.93
CA HIS A 21 0.98 2.86 1.26
C HIS A 21 2.36 2.96 1.89
N GLY A 22 3.22 3.85 1.37
CA GLY A 22 4.53 4.13 1.98
C GLY A 22 4.40 4.62 3.42
N MET A 23 3.45 5.51 3.72
CA MET A 23 3.21 5.99 5.08
C MET A 23 2.75 4.87 6.03
N GLU A 24 1.85 3.99 5.58
CA GLU A 24 1.43 2.81 6.36
C GLU A 24 2.59 1.88 6.68
N ILE A 25 3.44 1.58 5.68
CA ILE A 25 4.66 0.76 5.86
C ILE A 25 5.58 1.39 6.91
N TRP A 26 5.77 2.71 6.88
CA TRP A 26 6.59 3.42 7.87
C TRP A 26 5.94 3.41 9.26
N GLY A 27 4.61 3.49 9.33
CA GLY A 27 3.85 3.35 10.58
C GLY A 27 4.06 1.99 11.23
N TRP A 28 3.98 0.91 10.47
CA TRP A 28 4.29 -0.45 10.92
C TRP A 28 5.76 -0.60 11.36
N ALA A 29 6.69 -0.05 10.59
CA ALA A 29 8.11 -0.07 10.95
C ALA A 29 8.36 0.63 12.29
N ALA A 30 7.77 1.82 12.48
CA ALA A 30 7.85 2.57 13.73
C ALA A 30 7.24 1.80 14.91
N LEU A 31 6.11 1.11 14.69
CA LEU A 31 5.51 0.22 15.70
C LEU A 31 6.47 -0.89 16.10
N PHE A 32 7.11 -1.59 15.17
CA PHE A 32 8.03 -2.68 15.50
C PHE A 32 9.31 -2.21 16.18
N VAL A 33 9.81 -1.03 15.84
CA VAL A 33 10.90 -0.39 16.60
C VAL A 33 10.45 -0.06 18.03
N HIS A 34 9.24 0.48 18.21
CA HIS A 34 8.70 0.77 19.54
C HIS A 34 8.51 -0.48 20.40
N LEU A 35 8.07 -1.59 19.78
CA LEU A 35 7.93 -2.90 20.44
C LEU A 35 9.28 -3.60 20.65
N GLN A 36 10.41 -3.00 20.24
CA GLN A 36 11.74 -3.60 20.27
C GLN A 36 11.82 -4.97 19.57
N ALA A 37 10.96 -5.18 18.55
CA ALA A 37 10.87 -6.43 17.82
C ALA A 37 12.05 -6.63 16.85
N PHE A 38 12.71 -5.54 16.45
CA PHE A 38 13.91 -5.54 15.61
C PHE A 38 14.99 -4.63 16.21
N THR A 39 16.24 -4.90 15.85
CA THR A 39 17.41 -4.17 16.38
C THR A 39 17.70 -2.88 15.63
N SER A 40 17.22 -2.78 14.39
CA SER A 40 17.43 -1.61 13.53
C SER A 40 16.13 -1.17 12.86
N PHE A 41 16.05 0.13 12.55
CA PHE A 41 14.93 0.67 11.79
C PHE A 41 14.90 0.14 10.35
N GLU A 42 16.07 -0.10 9.76
CA GLU A 42 16.19 -0.68 8.42
C GLU A 42 15.52 -2.07 8.35
N GLU A 43 15.84 -2.95 9.30
CA GLU A 43 15.27 -4.30 9.39
C GLU A 43 13.74 -4.25 9.62
N ALA A 44 13.27 -3.34 10.49
CA ALA A 44 11.84 -3.13 10.72
C ALA A 44 11.11 -2.62 9.46
N LEU A 45 11.73 -1.69 8.73
CA LEU A 45 11.18 -1.14 7.49
C LEU A 45 11.19 -2.19 6.37
N TYR A 46 12.24 -3.00 6.28
CA TYR A 46 12.36 -4.11 5.35
C TYR A 46 11.25 -5.14 5.58
N PHE A 47 11.13 -5.64 6.82
CA PHE A 47 10.08 -6.57 7.21
C PHE A 47 8.70 -5.99 6.89
N SER A 48 8.44 -4.76 7.30
CA SER A 48 7.15 -4.10 7.08
C SER A 48 6.82 -3.99 5.59
N SER A 49 7.77 -3.60 4.76
CA SER A 49 7.59 -3.48 3.30
C SER A 49 7.29 -4.83 2.64
N VAL A 50 8.09 -5.85 2.97
CA VAL A 50 7.99 -7.20 2.38
C VAL A 50 6.70 -7.90 2.83
N THR A 51 6.31 -7.75 4.09
CA THR A 51 5.10 -8.39 4.62
C THR A 51 3.83 -7.64 4.20
N TYR A 52 3.82 -6.30 4.25
CA TYR A 52 2.69 -5.47 3.81
C TYR A 52 2.36 -5.67 2.32
N SER A 53 3.39 -5.78 1.48
CA SER A 53 3.21 -6.11 0.05
C SER A 53 2.83 -7.57 -0.21
N THR A 54 2.70 -8.39 0.82
CA THR A 54 2.43 -9.85 0.76
C THR A 54 3.51 -10.66 0.04
N LEU A 55 4.69 -10.07 -0.18
CA LEU A 55 5.82 -10.71 -0.87
C LEU A 55 6.44 -11.83 -0.01
N GLY A 56 6.66 -11.55 1.27
CA GLY A 56 6.93 -12.56 2.30
C GLY A 56 8.16 -13.45 2.05
N PHE A 57 9.34 -12.86 1.82
CA PHE A 57 10.59 -13.62 1.59
C PHE A 57 10.92 -14.64 2.70
N GLY A 58 10.52 -14.36 3.94
CA GLY A 58 10.65 -15.28 5.07
C GLY A 58 12.06 -15.35 5.68
N ASP A 59 12.95 -14.47 5.26
CA ASP A 59 14.32 -14.29 5.77
C ASP A 59 14.36 -13.46 7.07
N VAL A 60 13.47 -12.48 7.20
CA VAL A 60 13.25 -11.71 8.42
C VAL A 60 11.85 -12.02 8.98
N LEU A 61 11.77 -12.38 10.26
CA LEU A 61 10.53 -12.78 10.94
C LEU A 61 10.41 -12.09 12.29
N LEU A 62 9.16 -11.82 12.71
CA LEU A 62 8.88 -11.31 14.05
C LEU A 62 9.15 -12.37 15.13
N PRO A 63 9.56 -11.95 16.35
CA PRO A 63 9.61 -12.81 17.51
C PRO A 63 8.27 -13.49 17.81
N THR A 64 8.32 -14.63 18.53
CA THR A 64 7.14 -15.49 18.75
C THR A 64 5.98 -14.77 19.46
N GLU A 65 6.29 -13.80 20.33
CA GLU A 65 5.32 -12.97 21.04
C GLU A 65 4.53 -12.02 20.11
N TRP A 66 5.12 -11.59 18.99
CA TRP A 66 4.53 -10.65 18.04
C TRP A 66 4.11 -11.29 16.71
N ARG A 67 4.32 -12.60 16.52
CA ARG A 67 4.11 -13.28 15.22
C ARG A 67 2.72 -13.08 14.59
N LEU A 68 1.68 -12.85 15.38
CA LEU A 68 0.33 -12.59 14.87
C LEU A 68 0.24 -11.26 14.13
N LEU A 69 1.09 -10.28 14.49
CA LEU A 69 1.17 -9.01 13.78
C LEU A 69 1.70 -9.17 12.35
N ALA A 70 2.49 -10.21 12.06
CA ALA A 70 2.93 -10.52 10.70
C ALA A 70 1.74 -10.85 9.78
N GLY A 71 0.74 -11.59 10.31
CA GLY A 71 -0.50 -11.84 9.57
C GLY A 71 -1.35 -10.58 9.44
N ALA A 72 -1.39 -9.74 10.48
CA ALA A 72 -2.17 -8.50 10.48
C ALA A 72 -1.65 -7.50 9.43
N ILE A 73 -0.35 -7.22 9.40
CA ILE A 73 0.25 -6.30 8.41
C ILE A 73 0.09 -6.82 6.97
N ALA A 74 0.20 -8.14 6.74
CA ALA A 74 -0.04 -8.71 5.41
C ALA A 74 -1.51 -8.55 4.98
N ALA A 75 -2.46 -8.81 5.88
CA ALA A 75 -3.89 -8.66 5.60
C ALA A 75 -4.28 -7.20 5.36
N ASP A 76 -3.71 -6.28 6.15
CA ASP A 76 -3.89 -4.84 6.01
C ASP A 76 -3.41 -4.35 4.63
N GLY A 77 -2.17 -4.69 4.27
CA GLY A 77 -1.63 -4.35 2.95
C GLY A 77 -2.43 -4.95 1.80
N LEU A 78 -2.82 -6.22 1.89
CA LEU A 78 -3.67 -6.86 0.88
C LEU A 78 -5.02 -6.13 0.70
N LEU A 79 -5.68 -5.78 1.81
CA LEU A 79 -6.95 -5.08 1.81
C LEU A 79 -6.81 -3.68 1.19
N LEU A 80 -5.79 -2.93 1.61
CA LEU A 80 -5.57 -1.56 1.13
C LEU A 80 -5.15 -1.54 -0.35
N PHE A 81 -4.28 -2.45 -0.80
CA PHE A 81 -3.95 -2.57 -2.23
C PHE A 81 -5.18 -2.94 -3.07
N GLY A 82 -6.02 -3.85 -2.57
CA GLY A 82 -7.28 -4.21 -3.22
C GLY A 82 -8.23 -3.02 -3.36
N LEU A 83 -8.39 -2.23 -2.30
CA LEU A 83 -9.20 -1.02 -2.31
C LEU A 83 -8.63 0.07 -3.24
N SER A 84 -7.31 0.27 -3.23
CA SER A 84 -6.61 1.19 -4.14
C SER A 84 -6.85 0.83 -5.61
N ALA A 85 -6.74 -0.46 -5.95
CA ALA A 85 -7.00 -0.94 -7.31
C ALA A 85 -8.48 -0.73 -7.71
N ALA A 86 -9.41 -1.09 -6.83
CA ALA A 86 -10.85 -0.89 -7.07
C ALA A 86 -11.19 0.59 -7.29
N PHE A 87 -10.65 1.48 -6.44
CA PHE A 87 -10.85 2.92 -6.55
C PHE A 87 -10.31 3.50 -7.87
N LEU A 88 -9.11 3.09 -8.29
CA LEU A 88 -8.52 3.53 -9.57
C LEU A 88 -9.34 3.05 -10.77
N LEU A 89 -9.78 1.79 -10.76
CA LEU A 89 -10.62 1.22 -11.81
C LEU A 89 -11.98 1.92 -11.90
N GLU A 90 -12.63 2.18 -10.75
CA GLU A 90 -13.89 2.89 -10.69
C GLU A 90 -13.74 4.34 -11.20
N THR A 91 -12.68 5.03 -10.78
CA THR A 91 -12.37 6.39 -11.24
C THR A 91 -12.15 6.41 -12.76
N ALA A 92 -11.40 5.46 -13.29
CA ALA A 92 -11.19 5.32 -14.72
C ALA A 92 -12.50 5.05 -15.49
N ALA A 93 -13.39 4.21 -14.94
CA ALA A 93 -14.70 3.94 -15.54
C ALA A 93 -15.59 5.20 -15.58
N ARG A 94 -15.63 5.96 -14.48
CA ARG A 94 -16.40 7.22 -14.38
C ARG A 94 -15.90 8.26 -15.40
N LEU A 95 -14.59 8.36 -15.61
CA LEU A 95 -14.02 9.28 -16.60
C LEU A 95 -14.37 8.89 -18.03
N ARG A 96 -14.40 7.60 -18.35
CA ARG A 96 -14.83 7.09 -19.67
C ARG A 96 -16.30 7.43 -19.94
N LEU A 97 -17.20 7.11 -18.99
CA LEU A 97 -18.64 7.34 -19.13
C LEU A 97 -19.02 8.82 -19.22
N GLY A 98 -18.32 9.69 -18.47
CA GLY A 98 -18.49 11.15 -18.60
C GLY A 98 -18.04 11.69 -19.96
N GLY A 99 -17.15 10.98 -20.65
CA GLY A 99 -16.68 11.33 -21.98
C GLY A 99 -17.67 10.99 -23.10
N GLU A 100 -18.50 9.97 -22.93
CA GLU A 100 -19.49 9.51 -23.94
C GLU A 100 -20.78 10.33 -23.92
N ARG A 101 -21.18 10.90 -22.78
CA ARG A 101 -22.39 11.74 -22.66
C ARG A 101 -22.24 13.16 -23.22
N SER A 102 -21.03 13.57 -23.63
CA SER A 102 -20.74 14.93 -24.12
C SER A 102 -20.55 15.01 -25.64
N ASN A 103 -20.89 13.95 -26.37
CA ASN A 103 -20.82 13.84 -27.83
C ASN A 103 -22.17 13.40 -28.37
#